data_AF-X0URE7-F1
#
_entry.id   AF-X0URE7-F1
#
_cell.length_a   1.000
_cell.length_b   1.000
_cell.length_c   1.000
_cell.angle_alpha   90.00
_cell.angle_beta   90.00
_cell.angle_gamma   90.00
#
_symmetry.space_group_name_H-M   'P 1'
#
loop_
_entity.id
_entity.type
_entity.pdbx_description
1 polymer ?
#
loop_
_entity_poly.entity_id
_entity_poly.type
_entity_poly.pdbx_seq_one_letter_code
_entity_poly.pdbx_strand_id
1 'polypeptide(L)' 'PLFTEVRSALYDYAVRPRIVNYVYGLGGRDIKVEHFKEVALKLEKIAETGKVEDIYGYINLRE' A
#
# COMPACT_ATOMS: atom_id res chain seq x y z
N PRO A 1 -12.52 -0.76 -3.12
CA PRO A 1 -12.41 -0.63 -4.60
C PRO A 1 -11.64 0.65 -4.99
N LEU A 2 -10.31 0.54 -5.06
CA LEU A 2 -9.38 1.54 -5.60
C LEU A 2 -8.12 0.82 -6.09
N PHE A 3 -7.58 -0.05 -5.23
CA PHE A 3 -6.45 -0.92 -5.54
C PHE A 3 -6.66 -1.74 -6.82
N THR A 4 -7.81 -2.41 -6.96
CA THR A 4 -8.09 -3.24 -8.14
C THR A 4 -8.10 -2.41 -9.42
N GLU A 5 -8.66 -1.21 -9.40
CA GLU A 5 -8.74 -0.34 -10.58
C GLU A 5 -7.35 0.18 -10.98
N VAL A 6 -6.55 0.65 -10.01
CA VAL A 6 -5.17 1.08 -10.25
C VAL A 6 -4.32 -0.07 -10.78
N ARG A 7 -4.45 -1.27 -10.21
CA ARG A 7 -3.71 -2.45 -10.66
C ARG A 7 -4.11 -2.87 -12.07
N SER A 8 -5.40 -2.84 -12.40
CA SER A 8 -5.90 -3.14 -13.74
C SER A 8 -5.42 -2.11 -14.76
N ALA A 9 -5.43 -0.82 -14.42
CA ALA A 9 -4.95 0.24 -15.30
C ALA A 9 -3.46 0.12 -15.65
N LEU A 10 -2.66 -0.47 -14.74
CA LEU A 10 -1.22 -0.69 -14.94
C LEU A 10 -0.89 -2.07 -15.53
N TYR A 11 -1.90 -2.88 -15.86
CA TYR A 11 -1.71 -4.28 -16.28
C TYR A 11 -1.00 -4.41 -17.64
N ASP A 12 -1.20 -3.46 -18.53
CA ASP A 12 -0.68 -3.47 -19.91
C ASP A 12 0.79 -3.02 -20.01
N TYR A 13 1.41 -2.57 -18.91
CA TYR A 13 2.84 -2.24 -18.90
C TYR A 13 3.69 -3.49 -19.11
N ALA A 14 4.67 -3.40 -20.02
CA ALA A 14 5.63 -4.47 -20.29
C ALA A 14 6.43 -4.87 -19.03
N VAL A 15 6.80 -3.88 -18.22
CA VAL A 15 7.36 -4.06 -16.88
C VAL A 15 6.36 -3.54 -15.87
N ARG A 16 5.72 -4.46 -15.15
CA ARG A 16 4.68 -4.11 -14.18
C ARG A 16 5.32 -3.62 -12.88
N PRO A 17 4.93 -2.44 -12.37
CA PRO A 17 5.38 -2.01 -11.06
C PRO A 17 4.80 -2.93 -9.99
N ARG A 18 5.46 -2.99 -8.83
CA ARG A 18 4.87 -3.60 -7.64
C ARG A 18 3.84 -2.64 -7.07
N ILE A 19 2.66 -3.15 -6.73
CA ILE A 19 1.55 -2.35 -6.26
C ILE A 19 1.07 -3.01 -4.96
N VAL A 20 0.99 -2.21 -3.89
CA VAL A 20 0.50 -2.64 -2.58
C VAL A 20 -0.71 -1.80 -2.18
N ASN A 21 -1.55 -2.35 -1.31
CA ASN A 21 -2.76 -1.69 -0.83
C ASN A 21 -2.68 -1.47 0.68
N TYR A 22 -3.08 -0.29 1.14
CA TYR A 22 -3.25 -0.02 2.57
C TYR A 22 -4.69 0.41 2.85
N VAL A 23 -5.39 -0.35 3.69
CA VAL A 23 -6.73 -0.04 4.15
C VAL A 23 -6.64 0.69 5.48
N TYR A 24 -7.28 1.84 5.59
CA TYR A 24 -7.24 2.70 6.77
C TYR A 24 -8.62 3.29 7.08
N GLY A 25 -8.76 3.94 8.24
CA GLY A 25 -10.01 4.59 8.65
C GLY A 25 -11.15 3.62 8.97
N LEU A 26 -10.84 2.33 9.15
CA LEU A 26 -11.85 1.32 9.50
C LEU A 26 -12.56 1.70 10.79
N GLY A 27 -13.90 1.75 10.76
CA GLY A 27 -14.72 2.14 11.91
C GLY A 27 -14.60 3.62 12.29
N GLY A 28 -14.21 4.50 11.36
CA GLY A 28 -14.05 5.94 11.62
C GLY A 28 -12.79 6.27 12.43
N ARG A 29 -11.82 5.36 12.48
CA ARG A 29 -10.54 5.59 13.17
C ARG A 29 -9.74 6.69 12.50
N ASP A 30 -9.07 7.47 13.33
CA ASP A 30 -8.26 8.60 12.89
C ASP A 30 -7.04 8.16 12.05
N ILE A 31 -6.67 9.01 11.09
CA ILE A 31 -5.50 8.82 10.23
C ILE A 31 -4.66 10.09 10.25
N LYS A 32 -3.46 9.95 10.80
CA LYS A 32 -2.47 11.03 10.95
C LYS A 32 -1.35 10.94 9.93
N VAL A 33 -0.62 12.03 9.79
CA VAL A 33 0.53 12.18 8.88
C VAL A 33 1.60 11.12 9.14
N GLU A 34 1.81 10.72 10.39
CA GLU A 34 2.81 9.73 10.78
C GLU A 34 2.57 8.38 10.10
N HIS A 35 1.31 7.95 9.96
CA HIS A 35 1.01 6.68 9.29
C HIS A 35 1.33 6.72 7.80
N PHE A 36 1.16 7.86 7.14
CA PHE A 36 1.56 8.02 5.74
C PHE A 36 3.09 8.02 5.59
N LYS A 37 3.82 8.61 6.55
CA LYS A 37 5.29 8.52 6.59
C LYS A 37 5.76 7.08 6.73
N GLU A 38 5.14 6.29 7.61
CA GLU A 38 5.44 4.87 7.76
C GLU A 38 5.19 4.08 6.47
N VAL A 39 4.09 4.36 5.77
CA VAL A 39 3.81 3.75 4.47
C VAL A 39 4.87 4.15 3.44
N ALA A 40 5.27 5.43 3.39
CA ALA A 40 6.31 5.89 2.47
C ALA A 40 7.64 5.18 2.70
N LEU A 41 8.08 5.04 3.96
CA LEU A 41 9.30 4.30 4.30
C LEU A 41 9.21 2.81 3.91
N LYS A 42 8.03 2.19 4.05
CA LYS A 42 7.82 0.81 3.58
C LYS A 42 7.92 0.71 2.05
N LEU A 43 7.36 1.68 1.32
CA LEU A 43 7.44 1.73 -0.14
C LEU A 43 8.88 1.94 -0.63
N GLU A 44 9.66 2.78 0.04
CA GLU A 44 11.11 2.94 -0.24
C GLU A 44 11.86 1.63 -0.06
N LYS A 45 11.64 0.92 1.06
CA LYS A 45 12.24 -0.41 1.29
C LYS A 45 11.84 -1.42 0.21
N ILE A 46 10.59 -1.42 -0.24
CA ILE A 46 10.12 -2.31 -1.33
C ILE A 46 10.82 -1.97 -2.66
N ALA A 47 11.00 -0.68 -2.94
CA ALA A 47 11.68 -0.21 -4.14
C ALA A 47 13.15 -0.63 -4.15
N GLU A 48 13.86 -0.49 -3.02
CA GLU A 48 15.26 -0.89 -2.85
C GLU A 48 15.45 -2.42 -2.92
N THR A 49 14.64 -3.16 -2.16
CA THR A 49 14.90 -4.59 -1.91
C THR A 49 14.32 -5.52 -2.95
N GLY A 50 13.34 -5.05 -3.71
CA GLY A 50 12.65 -5.95 -4.62
C GLY A 50 11.51 -6.76 -3.99
N LYS A 51 11.27 -6.63 -2.69
CA LYS A 51 10.45 -7.59 -1.93
C LYS A 51 9.20 -6.92 -1.38
N VAL A 52 8.05 -7.53 -1.61
CA VAL A 52 6.77 -7.16 -1.01
C VAL A 52 6.45 -8.22 0.03
N GLU A 53 6.46 -7.84 1.30
CA GLU A 53 6.09 -8.73 2.41
C GLU A 53 4.57 -8.95 2.42
N ASP A 54 3.79 -7.86 2.37
CA ASP A 54 2.34 -7.90 2.31
C ASP A 54 1.79 -7.05 1.17
N ILE A 55 0.96 -7.66 0.30
CA ILE A 55 0.24 -6.95 -0.77
C ILE A 55 -0.92 -6.13 -0.19
N TYR A 56 -1.47 -6.55 0.96
CA TYR A 56 -2.58 -5.89 1.64
C TYR A 56 -2.20 -5.60 3.09
N GLY A 57 -2.08 -4.31 3.42
CA GLY A 57 -1.84 -3.85 4.78
C GLY A 57 -3.05 -3.14 5.36
N TYR A 58 -3.14 -3.14 6.69
CA TYR A 58 -4.10 -2.35 7.43
C TYR A 58 -3.36 -1.32 8.29
N ILE A 59 -3.81 -0.07 8.26
CA ILE A 59 -3.29 0.98 9.12
C ILE A 59 -4.21 1.09 10.33
N ASN A 60 -3.64 1.11 11.54
CA ASN A 60 -4.36 1.25 12.81
C ASN A 60 -5.41 0.15 13.05
N LEU A 61 -5.18 -1.06 12.55
CA LEU A 61 -5.90 -2.25 12.97
C LEU A 61 -5.05 -2.95 14.04
N ARG A 62 -5.59 -3.07 15.26
CA ARG A 62 -5.05 -4.02 16.24
C ARG A 62 -5.55 -5.40 15.84
N GLU A 63 -4.67 -6.40 15.93
CA GLU A 63 -5.05 -7.82 15.81
C GLU A 63 -6.15 -8.20 16.81
#